data_AF-W8YXX4-F1
#
_entry.id   AF-W8YXX4-F1
#
_cell.length_a   1.000
_cell.length_b   1.000
_cell.length_c   1.000
_cell.angle_alpha   90.00
_cell.angle_beta   90.00
_cell.angle_gamma   90.00
#
_symmetry.space_group_name_H-M   'P 1'
#
loop_
_entity.id
_entity.type
_entity.pdbx_description
1 polymer ?
#
loop_
_entity_poly.entity_id
_entity_poly.type
_entity_poly.pdbx_seq_one_letter_code
_entity_poly.pdbx_strand_id
1 'polypeptide(L)'
;MFEIDDATCAKLERISAILALHNETREHITCGDWRFEERWPVEYREIMTLTQDLRRSKRTDLKTVGYQIQLFIQESAELDRMYRAGNAHERQLQRQAGLVALIAERAAAAAGRVPLLAQKY
;
A
#
# COMPACT_ATOMS: atom_id res chain seq x y z
N MET A 1 12.02 22.69 -33.31
CA MET A 1 11.95 22.73 -31.83
C MET A 1 10.48 22.86 -31.48
N PHE A 2 9.89 21.87 -30.82
CA PHE A 2 8.46 21.92 -30.48
C PHE A 2 8.30 22.76 -29.21
N GLU A 3 7.74 23.95 -29.33
CA GLU A 3 7.41 24.77 -28.16
C GLU A 3 6.28 24.09 -27.37
N ILE A 4 6.54 23.86 -26.09
CA ILE A 4 5.52 23.53 -25.10
C ILE A 4 5.11 24.87 -24.48
N ASP A 5 3.82 25.16 -24.43
CA ASP A 5 3.34 26.39 -23.79
C ASP A 5 3.66 26.39 -22.29
N ASP A 6 3.84 27.58 -21.72
CA ASP A 6 4.21 27.77 -20.32
C ASP A 6 3.23 27.09 -19.35
N ALA A 7 1.95 27.04 -19.71
CA ALA A 7 0.92 26.39 -18.88
C ALA A 7 1.14 24.87 -18.81
N THR A 8 1.48 24.23 -19.92
CA THR A 8 1.80 22.81 -19.98
C THR A 8 3.11 22.52 -19.24
N CYS A 9 4.10 23.40 -19.36
CA CYS A 9 5.36 23.28 -18.60
C CYS A 9 5.09 23.30 -17.10
N ALA A 10 4.32 24.28 -16.61
CA ALA A 10 3.94 24.39 -15.20
C ALA A 10 3.19 23.15 -14.69
N LYS A 11 2.31 22.54 -15.51
CA LYS A 11 1.65 21.26 -15.16
C LYS A 11 2.64 20.13 -15.01
N LEU A 12 3.60 20.00 -15.92
CA LEU A 12 4.62 18.95 -15.88
C LEU A 12 5.56 19.11 -14.69
N GLU A 13 5.96 20.35 -14.37
CA GLU A 13 6.75 20.67 -13.19
C GLU A 13 6.00 20.31 -11.90
N ARG A 14 4.71 20.64 -11.83
CA ARG A 14 3.89 20.30 -10.66
C ARG A 14 3.71 18.79 -10.49
N ILE A 15 3.47 18.06 -11.58
CA ILE A 15 3.46 16.59 -11.59
C ILE A 15 4.79 16.06 -11.08
N SER A 16 5.92 16.57 -11.59
CA SER A 16 7.26 16.12 -11.19
C SER A 16 7.49 16.31 -9.69
N ALA A 17 7.07 17.44 -9.13
CA ALA A 17 7.19 17.70 -7.69
C ALA A 17 6.37 16.71 -6.85
N ILE A 18 5.14 16.40 -7.27
CA ILE A 18 4.29 15.43 -6.56
C ILE A 18 4.87 14.01 -6.69
N LEU A 19 5.43 13.64 -7.85
CA LEU A 19 6.09 12.35 -8.04
C LEU A 19 7.36 12.20 -7.20
N ALA A 20 8.11 13.28 -6.99
CA ALA A 20 9.27 13.27 -6.10
C ALA A 20 8.84 12.96 -4.66
N LEU A 21 7.82 13.66 -4.14
CA LEU A 21 7.25 13.39 -2.82
C LEU A 21 6.73 11.94 -2.71
N HIS A 22 6.07 11.46 -3.75
CA HIS A 22 5.59 10.09 -3.84
C HIS A 22 6.74 9.06 -3.80
N ASN A 23 7.89 9.35 -4.41
CA ASN A 23 9.06 8.45 -4.39
C ASN A 23 9.80 8.49 -3.05
N GLU A 24 10.03 9.67 -2.48
CA GLU A 24 10.63 9.80 -1.14
C GLU A 24 9.84 8.99 -0.10
N THR A 25 8.52 9.01 -0.21
CA THR A 25 7.66 8.24 0.68
C THR A 25 7.76 6.73 0.46
N ARG A 26 8.03 6.24 -0.76
CA ARG A 26 8.31 4.82 -1.01
C ARG A 26 9.65 4.36 -0.46
N GLU A 27 10.68 5.20 -0.56
CA GLU A 27 12.03 4.84 -0.14
C GLU A 27 12.15 4.70 1.39
N HIS A 28 11.33 5.45 2.13
CA HIS A 28 11.40 5.53 3.59
C HIS A 28 10.28 4.79 4.33
N ILE A 29 9.25 4.30 3.63
CA ILE A 29 8.10 3.62 4.24
C ILE A 29 7.97 2.20 3.65
N THR A 30 7.82 1.21 4.53
CA THR A 30 7.57 -0.18 4.12
C THR A 30 6.28 -0.27 3.31
N CYS A 31 6.31 -1.06 2.22
CA CYS A 31 5.10 -1.38 1.45
C CYS A 31 3.98 -1.92 2.38
N GLY A 32 2.78 -1.37 2.22
CA GLY A 32 1.63 -1.63 3.07
C GLY A 32 1.36 -0.53 4.11
N ASP A 33 2.33 0.34 4.39
CA ASP A 33 2.16 1.50 5.27
C ASP A 33 2.27 2.83 4.52
N TRP A 34 2.53 2.80 3.22
CA TRP A 34 2.82 3.97 2.42
C TRP A 34 1.61 4.91 2.31
N ARG A 35 0.42 4.35 2.02
CA ARG A 35 -0.88 5.05 2.10
C ARG A 35 -0.87 6.45 1.47
N PHE A 36 -0.28 6.62 0.29
CA PHE A 36 -0.06 7.95 -0.32
C PHE A 36 -1.38 8.74 -0.48
N GLU A 37 -2.43 8.08 -0.96
CA GLU A 37 -3.77 8.66 -1.14
C GLU A 37 -4.41 9.20 0.16
N GLU A 38 -4.06 8.61 1.30
CA GLU A 38 -4.60 8.98 2.62
C GLU A 38 -3.71 9.97 3.36
N ARG A 39 -2.38 9.86 3.20
CA ARG A 39 -1.40 10.76 3.83
C ARG A 39 -1.25 12.09 3.08
N TRP A 40 -1.36 12.08 1.76
CA TRP A 40 -1.27 13.25 0.87
C TRP A 40 -2.50 13.35 -0.06
N PRO A 41 -3.71 13.52 0.49
CA PRO A 41 -4.95 13.49 -0.29
C PRO A 41 -5.12 14.70 -1.22
N VAL A 42 -4.41 15.80 -0.95
CA VAL A 42 -4.44 16.99 -1.83
C VAL A 42 -3.59 16.73 -3.06
N GLU A 43 -2.34 16.33 -2.85
CA GLU A 43 -1.37 16.02 -3.89
C GLU A 43 -1.82 14.85 -4.75
N TYR A 44 -2.40 13.81 -4.14
CA TYR A 44 -2.98 12.69 -4.87
C TYR A 44 -4.12 13.13 -5.81
N ARG A 45 -5.06 13.95 -5.34
CA ARG A 45 -6.13 14.48 -6.20
C ARG A 45 -5.60 15.40 -7.29
N GLU A 46 -4.60 16.19 -6.97
CA GLU A 46 -3.96 17.12 -7.89
C GLU A 46 -3.26 16.37 -9.03
N ILE A 47 -2.40 15.39 -8.72
CA ILE A 47 -1.70 14.62 -9.76
C ILE A 47 -2.69 13.82 -10.63
N MET A 48 -3.76 13.27 -10.06
CA MET A 48 -4.80 12.59 -10.84
C MET A 48 -5.54 13.54 -11.79
N THR A 49 -5.76 14.79 -11.38
CA THR A 49 -6.38 15.82 -12.23
C THR A 49 -5.42 16.24 -13.35
N LEU A 50 -4.17 16.56 -13.01
CA LEU A 50 -3.16 17.01 -13.97
C LEU A 50 -2.85 15.92 -15.01
N THR A 51 -2.77 14.65 -14.60
CA THR A 51 -2.56 13.53 -15.52
C THR A 51 -3.75 13.31 -16.44
N GLN A 52 -4.98 13.46 -15.94
CA GLN A 52 -6.19 13.37 -16.77
C GLN A 52 -6.23 14.51 -17.81
N ASP A 53 -5.80 15.71 -17.45
CA ASP A 53 -5.65 16.83 -18.37
C ASP A 53 -4.66 16.51 -19.50
N LEU A 54 -3.47 15.98 -19.15
CA LEU A 54 -2.47 15.57 -20.14
C LEU A 54 -3.02 14.50 -21.09
N ARG A 55 -3.78 13.52 -20.57
CA ARG A 55 -4.45 12.48 -21.38
C ARG A 55 -5.50 13.01 -22.35
N ARG A 56 -6.05 14.18 -22.08
CA ARG A 56 -7.02 14.86 -22.97
C ARG A 56 -6.35 15.82 -23.96
N SER A 57 -5.05 16.07 -23.82
CA SER A 57 -4.29 16.91 -24.76
C SER A 57 -4.43 16.40 -26.19
N LYS A 58 -4.42 17.29 -27.19
CA LYS A 58 -4.39 16.89 -28.60
C LYS A 58 -3.05 16.26 -29.00
N ARG A 59 -1.99 16.52 -28.24
CA ARG A 59 -0.65 16.01 -28.54
C ARG A 59 -0.44 14.60 -28.01
N THR A 60 -0.02 13.68 -28.88
CA THR A 60 0.15 12.25 -28.56
C THR A 60 1.21 11.99 -27.49
N ASP A 61 2.28 12.80 -27.46
CA ASP A 61 3.34 12.73 -26.45
C ASP A 61 2.79 13.01 -25.04
N LEU A 62 2.06 14.11 -24.86
CA LEU A 62 1.44 14.48 -23.59
C LEU A 62 0.39 13.45 -23.15
N LYS A 63 -0.39 12.90 -24.11
CA LYS A 63 -1.30 11.80 -23.81
C LYS A 63 -0.57 10.59 -23.24
N THR A 64 0.55 10.23 -23.85
CA THR A 64 1.37 9.09 -23.45
C THR A 64 1.97 9.33 -22.07
N VAL A 65 2.52 10.52 -21.82
CA VAL A 65 3.05 10.92 -20.52
C VAL A 65 1.96 10.82 -19.44
N GLY A 66 0.79 11.42 -19.67
CA GLY A 66 -0.33 11.35 -18.73
C GLY A 66 -0.80 9.92 -18.44
N TYR A 67 -0.77 9.04 -19.45
CA TYR A 67 -1.09 7.62 -19.27
C TYR A 67 -0.05 6.90 -18.40
N GLN A 68 1.25 7.11 -18.66
CA GLN A 68 2.33 6.47 -17.91
C GLN A 68 2.31 6.88 -16.43
N ILE A 69 2.10 8.17 -16.14
CA ILE A 69 2.01 8.64 -14.76
C ILE A 69 0.80 8.03 -14.04
N GLN A 70 -0.36 8.01 -14.70
CA GLN A 70 -1.56 7.40 -14.11
C GLN A 70 -1.33 5.92 -13.80
N LEU A 71 -0.74 5.17 -14.72
CA LEU A 71 -0.44 3.75 -14.52
C LEU A 71 0.49 3.56 -13.32
N PHE A 72 1.58 4.33 -13.24
CA PHE A 72 2.54 4.26 -12.15
C PHE A 72 1.91 4.48 -10.76
N ILE A 73 1.04 5.49 -10.64
CA ILE A 73 0.34 5.80 -9.38
C ILE A 73 -0.64 4.68 -9.01
N GLN A 74 -1.37 4.13 -9.99
CA GLN A 74 -2.32 3.05 -9.76
C GLN A 74 -1.63 1.75 -9.34
N GLU A 75 -0.55 1.36 -10.04
CA GLU A 75 0.26 0.19 -9.69
C GLU A 75 0.84 0.32 -8.29
N SER A 76 1.33 1.51 -7.96
CA SER A 76 1.83 1.87 -6.65
C SER A 76 0.78 1.71 -5.54
N ALA A 77 -0.43 2.22 -5.76
CA ALA A 77 -1.54 2.10 -4.81
C ALA A 77 -2.02 0.65 -4.66
N GLU A 78 -2.07 -0.12 -5.76
CA GLU A 78 -2.45 -1.52 -5.73
C GLU A 78 -1.41 -2.38 -5.00
N LEU A 79 -0.13 -2.12 -5.23
CA LEU A 79 0.96 -2.77 -4.49
C LEU A 79 0.79 -2.53 -2.98
N ASP A 80 0.59 -1.28 -2.56
CA ASP A 80 0.36 -0.95 -1.15
C ASP A 80 -0.87 -1.67 -0.57
N ARG A 81 -1.96 -1.78 -1.34
CA ARG A 81 -3.15 -2.54 -0.95
C ARG A 81 -2.87 -4.04 -0.78
N MET A 82 -2.14 -4.65 -1.71
CA MET A 82 -1.79 -6.07 -1.65
C MET A 82 -0.95 -6.40 -0.41
N TYR A 83 0.04 -5.57 -0.10
CA TYR A 83 0.86 -5.74 1.11
C TYR A 83 0.05 -5.56 2.40
N ARG A 84 -0.91 -4.61 2.43
CA ARG A 84 -1.84 -4.48 3.58
C ARG A 84 -2.65 -5.75 3.80
N ALA A 85 -3.19 -6.33 2.73
CA ALA A 85 -3.96 -7.57 2.81
C ALA A 85 -3.08 -8.74 3.29
N GLY A 86 -1.85 -8.86 2.76
CA GLY A 86 -0.87 -9.85 3.19
C GLY A 86 -0.50 -9.72 4.67
N ASN A 87 -0.15 -8.52 5.12
CA ASN A 87 0.22 -8.25 6.52
C ASN A 87 -0.97 -8.46 7.48
N ALA A 88 -2.20 -8.17 7.03
CA ALA A 88 -3.40 -8.46 7.82
C ALA A 88 -3.60 -9.98 8.02
N HIS A 89 -3.40 -10.76 6.96
CA HIS A 89 -3.47 -12.22 7.02
C HIS A 89 -2.37 -12.81 7.91
N GLU A 90 -1.12 -12.34 7.78
CA GLU A 90 -0.01 -12.79 8.61
C GLU A 90 -0.26 -12.51 10.10
N ARG A 91 -0.74 -11.31 10.45
CA ARG A 91 -1.14 -10.98 11.83
C ARG A 91 -2.28 -11.85 12.35
N GLN A 92 -3.15 -12.35 11.47
CA GLN A 92 -4.21 -13.27 11.86
C GLN A 92 -3.65 -14.68 12.12
N LEU A 93 -2.76 -15.17 11.26
CA LEU A 93 -2.08 -16.45 11.43
C LEU A 93 -1.24 -16.48 12.73
N GLN A 94 -0.47 -15.42 13.00
CA GLN A 94 0.29 -15.30 14.25
C GLN A 94 -0.62 -15.35 15.49
N ARG A 95 -1.77 -14.68 15.45
CA ARG A 95 -2.77 -14.75 16.53
C ARG A 95 -3.34 -16.16 16.70
N GLN A 96 -3.65 -16.86 15.62
CA GLN A 96 -4.14 -18.24 15.68
C GLN A 96 -3.08 -19.19 16.23
N ALA A 97 -1.82 -19.06 15.79
CA ALA A 97 -0.71 -19.85 16.32
C ALA A 97 -0.51 -19.64 17.82
N GLY A 98 -0.59 -18.40 18.30
CA GLY A 98 -0.53 -18.08 19.73
C GLY A 98 -1.68 -18.67 20.54
N LEU A 99 -2.90 -18.68 20.00
CA LEU A 99 -4.05 -19.32 20.64
C LEU A 99 -3.88 -20.85 20.72
N VAL A 100 -3.37 -21.48 19.67
CA VAL A 100 -3.07 -22.93 19.67
C VAL A 100 -2.02 -23.26 20.73
N ALA A 101 -0.93 -22.49 20.82
CA ALA A 101 0.10 -22.68 21.83
C ALA A 101 -0.48 -22.58 23.26
N LEU A 102 -1.30 -21.55 23.53
CA LEU A 102 -1.95 -21.37 24.82
C LEU A 102 -2.91 -22.52 25.17
N ILE A 103 -3.66 -23.03 24.20
CA ILE A 103 -4.54 -24.20 24.40
C ILE A 103 -3.72 -25.44 24.73
N ALA A 104 -2.61 -25.67 24.02
CA ALA A 104 -1.72 -26.80 24.27
C ALA A 104 -1.09 -26.73 25.68
N GLU A 105 -0.61 -25.56 26.10
CA GLU A 105 -0.08 -25.33 27.46
C GLU A 105 -1.14 -25.59 28.54
N ARG A 106 -2.38 -25.11 28.34
CA ARG A 106 -3.49 -25.35 29.28
C ARG A 106 -3.90 -26.81 29.33
N ALA A 107 -3.93 -27.51 28.19
CA ALA A 107 -4.23 -28.93 28.13
C ALA A 107 -3.15 -29.76 28.86
N ALA A 108 -1.87 -29.43 28.68
CA ALA A 108 -0.77 -30.06 29.40
C ALA A 108 -0.86 -29.83 30.92
N ALA A 109 -1.20 -28.59 31.33
CA ALA A 109 -1.40 -28.27 32.74
C ALA A 109 -2.61 -28.98 33.36
N ALA A 110 -3.68 -29.22 32.59
CA ALA A 110 -4.83 -30.00 33.02
C ALA A 110 -4.50 -31.50 33.13
N ALA A 111 -3.77 -32.05 32.16
CA ALA A 111 -3.29 -33.44 32.17
C ALA A 111 -2.35 -33.71 33.35
N GLY A 112 -1.48 -32.76 33.70
CA GLY A 112 -0.61 -32.83 34.88
C GLY A 112 -1.34 -32.64 36.24
N ARG A 113 -2.62 -32.27 36.23
CA ARG A 113 -3.47 -32.10 37.42
C ARG A 113 -4.53 -33.18 37.59
N VAL A 114 -4.59 -34.17 36.71
CA VAL A 114 -5.48 -35.33 36.91
C VAL A 114 -4.95 -36.13 38.10
N PRO A 115 -5.64 -36.18 39.25
CA PRO A 115 -5.28 -37.15 40.27
C PRO A 115 -5.52 -38.53 39.67
N LEU A 116 -4.55 -39.43 39.79
CA LEU A 116 -4.66 -40.84 39.42
C LEU A 116 -5.83 -41.49 40.19
N LEU A 117 -7.05 -41.35 39.68
CA LEU A 117 -8.23 -42.13 40.08
C LEU A 117 -8.23 -43.50 39.39
N ALA A 118 -7.04 -44.05 39.13
CA ALA A 118 -6.83 -45.34 38.51
C ALA A 118 -6.03 -46.26 39.44
N GLN A 119 -6.40 -46.32 40.72
CA GLN A 119 -6.04 -47.42 41.62
C GLN A 119 -7.16 -47.61 42.64
N LYS A 120 -8.16 -48.44 42.29
CA LYS A 120 -9.01 -49.23 43.21
C LYS A 120 -10.09 -49.95 42.40
N TYR A 121 -9.69 -50.94 41.61
CA TYR A 121 -10.45 -52.17 41.37
C TYR A 121 -9.43 -53.28 41.11
#